data_AF-A0A532CQ68-F1
#
_entry.id   AF-A0A532CQ68-F1
#
_cell.length_a   1.000
_cell.length_b   1.000
_cell.length_c   1.000
_cell.angle_alpha   90.00
_cell.angle_beta   90.00
_cell.angle_gamma   90.00
#
_symmetry.space_group_name_H-M   'P 1'
#
loop_
_entity.id
_entity.type
_entity.pdbx_description
1 polymer ?
#
loop_
_entity_poly.entity_id
_entity_poly.type
_entity_poly.pdbx_seq_one_letter_code
_entity_poly.pdbx_strand_id
1 'polypeptide(L)'
;MQISGHGKVDHLAKLLLGVQDIEGIGNRQAAARTQVGKDEVQISAQAKELQRIRELANQPDPERNEQVERIRRALDSGTYDISGRAVGDAIVKQVLTDAVL
;
A
#
# COMPACT_ATOMS: atom_id res chain seq x y z
N MET A 1 23.45 17.03 -27.20
CA MET A 1 22.71 15.98 -26.46
C MET A 1 22.26 16.58 -25.13
N GLN A 2 20.96 16.87 -24.98
CA GLN A 2 20.39 17.31 -23.70
C GLN A 2 19.51 16.16 -23.18
N ILE A 3 19.92 15.56 -22.07
CA ILE A 3 19.09 14.61 -21.32
C ILE A 3 18.18 15.43 -20.41
N SER A 4 16.99 15.76 -20.90
CA SER A 4 15.95 16.42 -20.10
C SER A 4 15.51 15.47 -18.98
N GLY A 5 16.00 15.72 -17.77
CA GLY A 5 15.74 14.95 -16.56
C GLY A 5 14.38 15.26 -15.94
N HIS A 6 13.29 14.92 -16.63
CA HIS A 6 11.95 14.91 -16.03
C HIS A 6 11.57 13.47 -15.68
N GLY A 7 12.07 13.00 -14.54
CA GLY A 7 11.81 11.66 -14.03
C GLY A 7 10.46 11.58 -13.30
N LYS A 8 9.86 10.38 -13.31
CA LYS A 8 8.65 10.03 -12.54
C LYS A 8 8.77 10.31 -11.04
N VAL A 9 10.00 10.37 -10.53
CA VAL A 9 10.35 10.68 -9.13
C VAL A 9 10.00 12.12 -8.78
N ASP A 10 10.24 13.06 -9.69
CA ASP A 10 9.95 14.48 -9.48
C ASP A 10 8.43 14.74 -9.43
N HIS A 11 7.69 14.02 -10.28
CA HIS A 11 6.23 14.07 -10.29
C HIS A 11 5.62 13.47 -9.00
N LEU A 12 6.22 12.42 -8.46
CA LEU A 12 5.77 11.77 -7.22
C LEU A 12 6.09 12.64 -6.00
N ALA A 13 7.23 13.34 -6.00
CA ALA A 13 7.56 14.33 -4.97
C ALA A 13 6.57 15.52 -4.97
N LYS A 14 6.17 16.01 -6.15
CA LYS A 14 5.13 17.07 -6.26
C LYS A 14 3.76 16.64 -5.72
N LEU A 15 3.35 15.39 -5.98
CA LEU A 15 2.10 14.83 -5.47
C LEU A 15 2.11 14.67 -3.95
N LEU A 16 3.21 14.16 -3.37
CA LEU A 16 3.34 14.00 -1.91
C LEU A 16 3.42 15.34 -1.17
N LEU A 17 3.96 16.37 -1.80
CA LEU A 17 4.04 17.72 -1.23
C LEU A 17 2.72 18.50 -1.32
N GLY A 18 1.67 17.94 -1.94
CA GLY A 18 0.36 18.57 -2.06
C GLY A 18 0.32 19.81 -2.95
N VAL A 19 1.35 20.04 -3.77
CA VAL A 19 1.42 21.17 -4.71
C VAL A 19 0.67 20.77 -5.98
N GLN A 20 -0.64 21.06 -6.02
CA GLN A 20 -1.39 21.04 -7.26
C GLN A 20 -1.07 22.32 -8.04
N ASP A 21 -0.18 22.23 -9.03
CA ASP A 21 -0.02 23.28 -10.04
C ASP A 21 -1.33 23.35 -10.87
N ILE A 22 -2.19 24.33 -10.56
CA ILE A 22 -3.37 24.67 -11.36
C ILE A 22 -2.90 25.56 -12.53
N GLU A 23 -2.25 24.99 -13.53
CA GLU A 23 -1.97 25.69 -14.79
C GLU A 23 -2.37 24.79 -15.96
N GLY A 24 -3.61 24.97 -16.43
CA GLY A 24 -4.10 24.26 -17.62
C GLY A 24 -5.61 24.24 -17.82
N ILE A 25 -6.38 25.23 -17.32
CA ILE A 25 -7.82 25.34 -17.67
C ILE A 25 -7.95 26.26 -18.88
N GLY A 26 -7.75 25.66 -20.05
CA GLY A 26 -7.91 26.32 -21.35
C GLY A 26 -8.58 25.38 -22.35
N ASN A 27 -9.92 25.40 -22.34
CA ASN A 27 -10.78 25.07 -23.48
C ASN A 27 -10.97 23.58 -23.86
N ARG A 28 -11.91 22.90 -23.17
CA ARG A 28 -12.74 21.83 -23.77
C ARG A 28 -14.14 21.83 -23.14
N GLN A 29 -15.00 22.73 -23.60
CA GLN A 29 -16.44 22.48 -23.58
C GLN A 29 -16.83 21.93 -24.96
N ALA A 30 -17.15 20.63 -25.03
CA ALA A 30 -18.03 20.08 -26.05
C ALA A 30 -18.59 18.73 -25.58
N ALA A 31 -19.92 18.66 -25.54
CA ALA A 31 -20.75 17.47 -25.45
C ALA A 31 -20.80 16.74 -24.10
N ALA A 32 -21.53 17.34 -23.16
CA ALA A 32 -22.36 16.57 -22.23
C ALA A 32 -23.42 15.81 -23.04
N ARG A 33 -23.16 14.53 -23.33
CA ARG A 33 -24.17 13.59 -23.81
C ARG A 33 -24.43 12.59 -22.69
N THR A 34 -25.57 12.79 -22.03
CA THR A 34 -26.19 11.91 -21.04
C THR A 34 -26.25 10.49 -21.58
N GLN A 35 -25.29 9.66 -21.17
CA GLN A 35 -25.49 8.22 -21.14
C GLN A 35 -26.14 7.93 -19.78
N VAL A 36 -27.37 7.43 -19.82
CA VAL A 36 -27.99 6.74 -18.70
C VAL A 36 -27.08 5.54 -18.40
N GLY A 37 -26.14 5.76 -17.49
CA GLY A 37 -25.15 4.78 -17.08
C GLY A 37 -25.88 3.65 -16.40
N LYS A 38 -25.84 2.46 -17.01
CA LYS A 38 -26.15 1.22 -16.32
C LYS A 38 -25.31 1.21 -15.04
N ASP A 39 -25.97 1.08 -13.90
CA ASP A 39 -25.34 0.87 -12.61
C ASP A 39 -24.78 -0.57 -12.60
N GLU A 40 -23.73 -0.77 -13.37
CA GLU A 40 -23.09 -2.06 -13.57
C GLU A 40 -21.89 -2.11 -12.63
N VAL A 41 -21.96 -3.03 -11.66
CA VAL A 41 -20.90 -3.25 -10.67
C VAL A 41 -19.71 -3.92 -11.38
N GLN A 42 -18.93 -3.14 -12.11
CA GLN A 42 -17.65 -3.59 -12.61
C GLN A 42 -16.69 -3.66 -11.43
N ILE A 43 -16.67 -4.80 -10.73
CA ILE A 43 -15.57 -5.13 -9.81
C ILE A 43 -14.31 -5.01 -10.67
N SER A 44 -13.58 -3.91 -10.49
CA SER A 44 -12.44 -3.56 -11.32
C SER A 44 -11.48 -4.75 -11.36
N ALA A 45 -10.85 -5.00 -12.51
CA ALA A 45 -9.86 -6.07 -12.62
C ALA A 45 -8.79 -5.96 -11.51
N GLN A 46 -8.48 -4.73 -11.08
CA GLN A 46 -7.63 -4.41 -9.95
C GLN A 46 -8.16 -4.92 -8.60
N ALA A 47 -9.45 -4.76 -8.31
CA ALA A 47 -10.05 -5.28 -7.07
C ALA A 47 -10.01 -6.81 -7.01
N LYS A 48 -10.25 -7.50 -8.14
CA LYS A 48 -10.11 -8.96 -8.23
C LYS A 48 -8.67 -9.42 -8.02
N GLU A 49 -7.70 -8.67 -8.55
CA GLU A 49 -6.28 -8.98 -8.34
C GLU A 49 -5.87 -8.77 -6.88
N LEU A 50 -6.30 -7.68 -6.23
CA LEU A 50 -6.07 -7.45 -4.80
C LEU A 50 -6.69 -8.54 -3.92
N GLN A 51 -7.88 -9.03 -4.29
CA GLN A 51 -8.51 -10.15 -3.61
C GLN A 51 -7.68 -11.43 -3.76
N ARG A 52 -7.19 -11.75 -4.96
CA ARG A 52 -6.32 -12.90 -5.19
C ARG A 52 -5.02 -12.81 -4.38
N ILE A 53 -4.42 -11.62 -4.31
CA ILE A 53 -3.20 -11.39 -3.50
C ILE A 53 -3.49 -11.59 -2.02
N ARG A 54 -4.65 -11.13 -1.51
CA ARG A 54 -5.06 -11.39 -0.12
C ARG A 54 -5.27 -12.87 0.15
N GLU A 55 -5.89 -13.59 -0.77
CA GLU A 55 -6.10 -15.04 -0.66
C GLU A 55 -4.76 -15.79 -0.59
N LEU A 56 -3.78 -15.39 -1.39
CA LEU A 56 -2.41 -15.92 -1.34
C LEU A 56 -1.69 -15.56 -0.03
N ALA A 57 -1.81 -14.32 0.44
CA ALA A 57 -1.20 -13.87 1.69
C ALA A 57 -1.78 -14.54 2.94
N ASN A 58 -3.04 -14.98 2.87
CA ASN A 58 -3.72 -15.70 3.95
C ASN A 58 -3.45 -17.22 3.91
N GLN A 59 -2.67 -17.72 2.95
CA GLN A 59 -2.32 -19.14 2.94
C GLN A 59 -1.43 -19.48 4.13
N PRO A 60 -1.59 -20.69 4.71
CA PRO A 60 -0.76 -21.13 5.80
C PRO A 60 0.70 -21.25 5.33
N ASP A 61 1.54 -20.41 5.92
CA ASP A 61 2.98 -20.40 5.69
C ASP A 61 3.67 -21.33 6.71
N PRO A 62 4.26 -22.45 6.29
CA PRO A 62 4.91 -23.39 7.19
C PRO A 62 6.13 -22.77 7.89
N GLU A 63 6.88 -21.88 7.23
CA GLU A 63 8.06 -21.23 7.82
C GLU A 63 7.63 -20.30 8.97
N ARG A 64 6.54 -19.56 8.77
CA ARG A 64 5.92 -18.74 9.81
C ARG A 64 5.48 -19.60 10.99
N ASN A 65 4.86 -20.75 10.73
CA ASN A 65 4.37 -21.63 11.80
C ASN A 65 5.53 -22.20 12.63
N GLU A 66 6.61 -22.62 11.99
CA GLU A 66 7.83 -23.06 12.69
C GLU A 66 8.44 -21.95 13.55
N GLN A 67 8.47 -20.72 13.04
CA GLN A 67 8.97 -19.57 13.78
C GLN A 67 8.13 -19.30 15.04
N VAL A 68 6.81 -19.37 14.93
CA VAL A 68 5.89 -19.23 16.07
C VAL A 68 6.16 -20.32 17.11
N GLU A 69 6.32 -21.58 16.70
CA GLU A 69 6.63 -22.68 17.62
C GLU A 69 8.00 -22.54 18.31
N ARG A 70 9.00 -21.98 17.62
CA ARG A 70 10.30 -21.67 18.25
C ARG A 70 10.15 -20.59 19.33
N ILE A 71 9.40 -19.53 19.03
CA ILE A 71 9.15 -18.44 19.98
C ILE A 71 8.36 -18.95 21.19
N ARG A 72 7.31 -19.75 20.97
CA ARG A 72 6.52 -20.38 22.06
C ARG A 72 7.42 -21.17 23.01
N ARG A 73 8.25 -22.06 22.47
CA ARG A 73 9.19 -22.85 23.28
C ARG A 73 10.17 -21.97 24.06
N ALA A 74 10.72 -20.92 23.44
CA ALA A 74 11.61 -19.98 24.13
C ALA A 74 10.91 -19.19 25.25
N LEU A 75 9.62 -18.89 25.07
CA LEU A 75 8.80 -18.23 26.08
C LEU A 75 8.52 -19.16 27.26
N ASP A 76 8.16 -20.42 26.97
CA ASP A 76 7.90 -21.47 27.98
C ASP A 76 9.16 -21.82 28.78
N SER A 77 10.34 -21.84 28.13
CA SER A 77 11.62 -22.05 28.81
C SER A 77 12.16 -20.80 29.50
N GLY A 78 11.49 -19.65 29.39
CA GLY A 78 11.93 -18.39 29.97
C GLY A 78 13.21 -17.82 29.35
N THR A 79 13.62 -18.30 28.17
CA THR A 79 14.83 -17.87 27.46
C THR A 79 14.53 -16.90 26.32
N TYR A 80 13.29 -16.44 26.19
CA TYR A 80 12.91 -15.44 25.21
C TYR A 80 13.40 -14.06 25.64
N ASP A 81 14.39 -13.54 24.93
CA ASP A 81 14.92 -12.19 25.16
C ASP A 81 14.13 -11.14 24.36
N ILE A 82 13.68 -10.09 25.05
CA ILE A 82 12.90 -9.00 24.46
C ILE A 82 13.78 -7.76 24.39
N SER A 83 14.06 -7.30 23.17
CA SER A 83 14.74 -6.03 22.99
C SER A 83 13.73 -4.86 22.91
N GLY A 84 13.91 -3.84 23.76
CA GLY A 84 13.06 -2.64 23.73
C GLY A 84 13.11 -1.90 22.39
N ARG A 85 14.22 -2.00 21.67
CA ARG A 85 14.34 -1.48 20.29
C ARG A 85 13.39 -2.18 19.34
N ALA A 86 13.33 -3.51 19.34
CA ALA A 86 12.42 -4.25 18.47
C ALA A 86 10.95 -3.91 18.76
N VAL A 87 10.61 -3.66 20.03
CA VAL A 87 9.26 -3.21 20.41
C VAL A 87 8.99 -1.80 19.86
N GLY A 88 9.92 -0.85 20.03
CA GLY A 88 9.80 0.50 19.49
C GLY A 88 9.66 0.53 17.96
N ASP A 89 10.48 -0.24 17.26
CA ASP A 89 10.43 -0.37 15.80
C ASP A 89 9.08 -0.93 15.34
N ALA A 90 8.53 -1.93 16.06
CA ALA A 90 7.22 -2.51 15.77
C ALA A 90 6.09 -1.50 15.95
N ILE A 91 6.12 -0.67 17.00
CA ILE A 91 5.13 0.38 17.25
C ILE A 91 5.17 1.41 16.12
N VAL A 92 6.35 1.93 15.79
CA VAL A 92 6.51 2.92 14.70
C VAL A 92 6.02 2.35 13.38
N LYS A 93 6.40 1.10 13.07
CA LYS A 93 5.95 0.43 11.84
C LYS A 93 4.43 0.29 11.79
N GLN A 94 3.79 -0.06 12.91
CA GLN A 94 2.33 -0.18 12.98
C GLN A 94 1.66 1.17 12.71
N VAL A 95 2.09 2.23 13.41
CA VAL A 95 1.53 3.58 13.26
C VAL A 95 1.66 4.09 11.82
N LEU A 96 2.80 3.85 11.17
CA LEU A 96 3.02 4.26 9.78
C LEU A 96 2.20 3.42 8.79
N THR A 97 1.95 2.15 9.08
CA THR A 97 1.15 1.28 8.21
C THR A 97 -0.34 1.64 8.29
N ASP A 98 -0.84 1.93 9.50
CA ASP A 98 -2.24 2.32 9.72
C ASP A 98 -2.56 3.69 9.09
N ALA A 99 -1.58 4.59 8.98
CA ALA A 99 -1.76 5.89 8.33
C ALA A 99 -1.94 5.81 6.80
N VAL A 100 -1.61 4.66 6.18
CA VAL A 100 -1.60 4.47 4.71
C VAL A 100 -2.75 3.56 4.23
N LEU A 101 -3.40 2.83 5.14
CA LEU A 101 -4.55 1.95 4.87
C LEU A 101 -5.89 2.67 5.03
#